data_AF-A0A1Y3PJ34-F1
#
_entry.id   AF-A0A1Y3PJ34-F1
#
_cell.length_a   1.000
_cell.length_b   1.000
_cell.length_c   1.000
_cell.angle_alpha   90.00
_cell.angle_beta   90.00
_cell.angle_gamma   90.00
#
_symmetry.space_group_name_H-M   'P 1'
#
loop_
_entity.id
_entity.type
_entity.pdbx_description
1 polymer ?
#
loop_
_entity_poly.entity_id
_entity_poly.type
_entity_poly.pdbx_seq_one_letter_code
_entity_poly.pdbx_strand_id
1 'polypeptide(L)' 'MDVLTQVELHQLEELLRSEHAAAAKFRMYADYSSDQGVKKLCEQLADRHREHFIALMRQLPKSDTRIQ' A
#
# COMPACT_ATOMS: atom_id res chain seq x y z
N MET A 1 8.59 -4.18 -23.23
CA MET A 1 8.52 -3.70 -21.84
C MET A 1 7.75 -2.41 -21.89
N ASP A 2 6.51 -2.40 -21.41
CA ASP A 2 5.72 -1.18 -21.33
C ASP A 2 6.41 -0.20 -20.39
N VAL A 3 6.85 0.91 -20.96
CA VAL A 3 7.32 2.05 -20.20
C VAL A 3 6.07 2.68 -19.60
N LEU A 4 5.87 2.49 -18.30
CA LEU A 4 4.83 3.21 -17.57
C LEU A 4 4.95 4.70 -17.90
N THR A 5 3.85 5.27 -18.39
CA THR A 5 3.79 6.71 -18.65
C THR A 5 3.93 7.47 -17.33
N GLN A 6 4.37 8.74 -17.37
CA GLN A 6 4.46 9.56 -16.16
C GLN A 6 3.15 9.64 -15.39
N VAL A 7 2.01 9.58 -16.10
CA VAL A 7 0.68 9.58 -15.49
C VAL A 7 0.43 8.28 -14.72
N GLU A 8 0.76 7.14 -15.31
CA GLU A 8 0.59 5.85 -14.63
C GLU A 8 1.55 5.70 -13.45
N LEU A 9 2.79 6.22 -13.56
CA LEU A 9 3.73 6.27 -12.43
C LEU A 9 3.17 7.11 -11.28
N HIS A 10 2.64 8.31 -11.59
CA HIS A 10 2.03 9.18 -10.60
C HIS A 10 0.83 8.52 -9.91
N GLN A 11 -0.06 7.89 -10.69
CA GLN A 11 -1.19 7.13 -10.17
C GLN A 11 -0.72 5.97 -9.26
N LEU A 12 0.37 5.29 -9.64
CA LEU A 12 0.92 4.21 -8.82
C LEU A 12 1.51 4.74 -7.50
N GLU A 13 2.15 5.90 -7.50
CA GLU A 13 2.60 6.58 -6.29
C GLU A 13 1.43 7.04 -5.39
N GLU A 14 0.34 7.54 -5.98
CA GLU A 14 -0.89 7.87 -5.25
C GLU A 14 -1.53 6.63 -4.64
N LEU A 15 -1.61 5.54 -5.39
CA LEU A 15 -2.09 4.24 -4.90
C LEU A 15 -1.22 3.73 -3.75
N LEU A 16 0.10 3.79 -3.87
CA LEU A 16 1.03 3.41 -2.80
C LEU A 16 0.82 4.25 -1.53
N ARG A 17 0.66 5.57 -1.67
CA ARG A 17 0.34 6.46 -0.54
C ARG A 17 -1.01 6.11 0.10
N SER A 18 -2.01 5.83 -0.71
CA SER A 18 -3.35 5.45 -0.24
C SER A 18 -3.32 4.13 0.54
N GLU A 19 -2.66 3.09 0.01
CA GLU A 19 -2.50 1.78 0.66
C GLU A 19 -1.77 1.91 2.00
N HIS A 20 -0.70 2.72 2.04
CA HIS A 20 0.02 2.98 3.28
C HIS A 20 -0.86 3.69 4.33
N ALA A 21 -1.62 4.71 3.91
CA ALA A 21 -2.53 5.43 4.78
C ALA A 21 -3.70 4.55 5.27
N ALA A 22 -4.22 3.66 4.41
CA ALA A 22 -5.27 2.71 4.75
C ALA A 22 -4.79 1.72 5.81
N ALA A 23 -3.60 1.12 5.63
CA ALA A 23 -3.01 0.21 6.61
C ALA A 23 -2.83 0.87 7.98
N ALA A 24 -2.37 2.13 8.02
CA ALA A 24 -2.22 2.89 9.26
C ALA A 24 -3.58 3.17 9.94
N LYS A 25 -4.60 3.55 9.17
CA LYS A 25 -5.96 3.79 9.69
C LYS A 25 -6.57 2.53 10.30
N PHE A 26 -6.50 1.40 9.59
CA PHE A 26 -7.05 0.14 10.10
C PHE A 26 -6.31 -0.33 11.35
N ARG A 27 -4.99 -0.13 11.43
CA ARG A 27 -4.24 -0.40 12.66
C ARG A 27 -4.69 0.48 13.82
N MET A 28 -4.90 1.77 13.58
CA MET A 28 -5.44 2.67 14.58
C MET A 28 -6.86 2.27 15.02
N TYR A 29 -7.71 1.80 14.10
CA TYR A 29 -9.05 1.29 14.44
C TYR A 29 -8.99 -0.01 15.25
N ALA A 30 -8.03 -0.88 14.97
CA ALA A 30 -7.78 -2.07 15.78
C ALA A 30 -7.36 -1.71 17.22
N ASP A 31 -6.56 -0.66 17.38
CA ASP A 31 -6.10 -0.18 18.69
C ASP A 31 -7.21 0.52 19.49
N TYR A 32 -8.10 1.25 18.81
CA TYR A 32 -9.23 1.95 19.44
C TYR A 32 -10.47 1.07 19.68
N SER A 33 -10.55 -0.09 19.03
CA SER A 33 -11.69 -1.00 19.17
C SER A 33 -11.55 -1.89 20.41
N SER A 34 -12.57 -1.87 21.26
CA SER A 34 -12.70 -2.78 22.40
C SER A 34 -13.25 -4.15 22.01
N ASP A 35 -13.86 -4.28 20.82
CA ASP A 35 -14.43 -5.52 20.32
C ASP A 35 -13.33 -6.37 19.65
N GLN A 36 -13.13 -7.60 20.15
CA GLN A 36 -12.09 -8.51 19.63
C GLN A 36 -12.32 -8.94 18.18
N GLY A 37 -13.57 -9.05 17.74
CA GLY A 37 -13.91 -9.39 16.35
C GLY A 37 -13.55 -8.26 15.40
N VAL A 38 -13.91 -7.02 15.76
CA VAL A 38 -13.55 -5.82 14.99
C VAL A 38 -12.04 -5.62 14.98
N LYS A 39 -11.36 -5.83 16.12
CA LYS A 39 -9.91 -5.73 16.21
C LYS A 39 -9.21 -6.69 15.24
N LYS A 40 -9.58 -7.98 15.25
CA LYS A 40 -9.04 -8.97 14.30
C LYS A 40 -9.32 -8.61 12.85
N LEU A 41 -10.53 -8.12 12.54
CA LEU A 41 -10.87 -7.70 11.19
C LEU A 41 -10.01 -6.51 10.74
N CYS A 42 -9.83 -5.51 11.60
CA CYS A 42 -9.00 -4.35 11.32
C CYS A 42 -7.51 -4.73 11.18
N GLU A 43 -7.00 -5.66 11.97
CA GLU A 43 -5.65 -6.22 11.83
C GLU A 43 -5.49 -6.93 10.47
N GLN A 44 -6.43 -7.80 10.10
CA GLN A 44 -6.43 -8.49 8.80
C GLN A 44 -6.48 -7.51 7.61
N LEU A 45 -7.28 -6.45 7.72
CA LEU A 45 -7.35 -5.39 6.70
C LEU A 45 -6.02 -4.65 6.60
N ALA A 46 -5.41 -4.27 7.73
CA ALA A 46 -4.12 -3.59 7.74
C ALA A 46 -3.02 -4.44 7.10
N ASP A 47 -3.00 -5.74 7.37
CA ASP A 47 -2.03 -6.67 6.77
C ASP A 47 -2.26 -6.83 5.26
N ARG A 48 -3.51 -6.93 4.82
CA ARG A 48 -3.84 -7.01 3.39
C ARG A 48 -3.47 -5.75 2.62
N HIS A 49 -3.67 -4.56 3.19
CA HIS A 49 -3.20 -3.31 2.62
C HIS A 49 -1.66 -3.24 2.54
N ARG A 50 -0.94 -3.82 3.51
CA ARG A 50 0.53 -3.96 3.41
C ARG A 50 0.95 -4.90 2.29
N GLU A 51 0.26 -6.02 2.11
CA GLU A 51 0.52 -6.95 1.01
C GLU A 51 0.30 -6.27 -0.35
N HIS A 52 -0.80 -5.52 -0.51
CA HIS A 52 -1.07 -4.73 -1.70
C HIS A 52 0.03 -3.71 -1.97
N PHE A 53 0.48 -2.99 -0.93
CA PHE A 53 1.60 -2.04 -1.03
C PHE A 53 2.88 -2.72 -1.54
N ILE A 54 3.25 -3.88 -0.98
CA ILE A 54 4.43 -4.64 -1.42
C ILE A 54 4.26 -5.13 -2.87
N ALA A 55 3.07 -5.58 -3.25
CA ALA A 55 2.77 -6.01 -4.61
C ALA A 55 2.89 -4.86 -5.61
N LEU A 56 2.32 -3.68 -5.30
CA LEU A 56 2.44 -2.47 -6.10
C LEU A 56 3.90 -2.01 -6.21
N MET A 57 4.66 -2.06 -5.12
CA MET A 57 6.10 -1.74 -5.14
C MET A 57 6.91 -2.68 -6.05
N ARG A 58 6.52 -3.95 -6.16
CA ARG A 58 7.16 -4.90 -7.10
C ARG A 58 6.83 -4.60 -8.56
N GLN A 59 5.67 -3.99 -8.81
CA GLN A 59 5.24 -3.58 -10.14
C GLN A 59 5.86 -2.24 -10.57
N LEU A 60 6.27 -1.41 -9.61
CA LEU A 60 7.07 -0.24 -9.90
C LEU A 60 8.37 -0.72 -10.57
N PRO A 61 8.62 -0.39 -11.85
CA PRO A 61 9.87 -0.72 -12.48
C PRO A 61 10.94 -0.10 -11.59
N LYS A 62 11.95 -0.90 -11.20
CA LYS A 62 13.17 -0.34 -10.62
C LYS A 62 13.65 0.63 -11.67
N SER A 63 13.40 1.92 -11.47
CA SER A 63 13.86 2.99 -12.34
C SER A 63 15.31 2.67 -12.57
N ASP A 64 15.62 2.25 -13.80
CA ASP A 64 16.93 1.78 -14.20
C ASP A 64 17.86 2.89 -13.74
N THR A 65 18.61 2.62 -12.67
CA THR A 65 19.58 3.57 -12.13
C THR A 65 20.75 3.52 -13.07
N ARG A 66 20.52 3.89 -14.34
CA ARG A 66 21.56 4.32 -15.27
C ARG A 66 21.90 5.73 -14.87
N ILE A 67 22.69 5.79 -13.81
CA ILE A 67 23.79 6.74 -13.78
C ILE A 67 24.68 6.36 -14.97
N GLN A 68 24.54 7.07 -16.07
CA GLN A 68 25.60 7.32 -17.05
C GLN A 68 25.63 8.81 -17.33
#